data_AF-G1CGR7-F1
#
_entry.id   AF-G1CGR7-F1
#
_cell.length_a   1.000
_cell.length_b   1.000
_cell.length_c   1.000
_cell.angle_alpha   90.00
_cell.angle_beta   90.00
_cell.angle_gamma   90.00
#
_symmetry.space_group_name_H-M   'P 1'
#
loop_
_entity.id
_entity.type
_entity.pdbx_description
1 polymer ?
#
loop_
_entity_poly.entity_id
_entity_poly.type
_entity_poly.pdbx_seq_one_letter_code
_entity_poly.pdbx_strand_id
1 'polypeptide(L)'
;WGNPSAVASVTGDAYLENFALKRRLEGKPALNLQVGALRGIDAYEFGGQTTLPVKDGETSLHVEEFLMVLGKLLSSPDTPPCVCITNQDWESVLKFSHDHTLKFRHLAGGEQVAISECKLSLEDLQKQVKNKLGDLLCVNPDTIDLRQPMINYGVDSLMAVEMVTWASRELSVVISQLDILGGITTGVLLEKAI
;
A
#
# COMPACT_ATOMS: atom_id res chain seq x y z
N TRP A 1 -8.96 0.77 -4.15
CA TRP A 1 -8.81 2.24 -4.15
C TRP A 1 -9.84 2.85 -3.21
N GLY A 2 -9.48 3.86 -2.42
CA GLY A 2 -10.39 4.42 -1.41
C GLY A 2 -10.54 5.92 -1.61
N ASN A 3 -11.75 6.38 -1.90
CA ASN A 3 -12.08 7.80 -1.87
C ASN A 3 -13.26 7.99 -0.90
N PRO A 4 -13.06 8.69 0.23
CA PRO A 4 -14.12 8.97 1.19
C PRO A 4 -15.33 9.68 0.57
N SER A 5 -15.11 10.42 -0.53
CA SER A 5 -16.17 11.09 -1.27
C SER A 5 -16.93 10.18 -2.26
N ALA A 6 -16.53 8.92 -2.42
CA ALA A 6 -17.07 7.99 -3.41
C ALA A 6 -17.28 6.57 -2.84
N VAL A 7 -17.76 6.48 -1.59
CA VAL A 7 -17.95 5.21 -0.84
C VAL A 7 -18.78 4.18 -1.63
N ALA A 8 -19.81 4.64 -2.35
CA ALA A 8 -20.65 3.76 -3.17
C ALA A 8 -19.85 3.08 -4.30
N SER A 9 -19.02 3.84 -5.01
CA SER A 9 -18.13 3.31 -6.07
C SER A 9 -17.11 2.35 -5.47
N VAL A 10 -16.45 2.73 -4.37
CA VAL A 10 -15.47 1.89 -3.68
C VAL A 10 -16.07 0.55 -3.25
N THR A 11 -17.32 0.54 -2.78
CA THR A 11 -18.01 -0.69 -2.38
C THR A 11 -18.31 -1.59 -3.58
N GLY A 12 -18.73 -1.00 -4.71
CA GLY A 12 -18.95 -1.72 -5.96
C GLY A 12 -17.65 -2.36 -6.48
N ASP A 13 -16.57 -1.58 -6.48
CA ASP A 13 -15.25 -2.05 -6.91
C ASP A 13 -14.77 -3.22 -6.04
N ALA A 14 -14.89 -3.09 -4.72
CA ALA A 14 -14.53 -4.15 -3.78
C ALA A 14 -15.35 -5.44 -4.01
N TYR A 15 -16.64 -5.32 -4.35
CA TYR A 15 -17.45 -6.49 -4.69
C TYR A 15 -16.93 -7.17 -5.98
N LEU A 16 -16.68 -6.39 -7.04
CA LEU A 16 -16.19 -6.92 -8.32
C LEU A 16 -14.82 -7.59 -8.19
N GLU A 17 -13.93 -7.02 -7.38
CA GLU A 17 -12.64 -7.63 -7.03
C GLU A 17 -12.81 -9.01 -6.37
N ASN A 18 -13.61 -9.07 -5.30
CA ASN A 18 -13.84 -10.32 -4.57
C ASN A 18 -14.58 -11.35 -5.41
N PHE A 19 -15.47 -10.91 -6.30
CA PHE A 19 -16.16 -11.79 -7.24
C PHE A 19 -15.18 -12.43 -8.24
N ALA A 20 -14.27 -11.66 -8.81
CA ALA A 20 -13.26 -12.19 -9.74
C ALA A 20 -12.29 -13.16 -9.04
N LEU A 21 -11.84 -12.82 -7.82
CA LEU A 21 -11.04 -13.69 -6.96
C LEU A 21 -11.76 -15.02 -6.70
N LYS A 22 -13.01 -14.98 -6.25
CA LYS A 22 -13.82 -16.18 -5.97
C LYS A 22 -13.96 -17.06 -7.21
N ARG A 23 -14.23 -16.47 -8.38
CA ARG A 23 -14.33 -17.24 -9.63
C ARG A 23 -13.03 -17.95 -9.99
N ARG A 24 -11.87 -17.30 -9.82
CA ARG A 24 -10.57 -17.93 -10.07
C ARG A 24 -10.28 -19.08 -9.09
N LEU A 25 -10.65 -18.93 -7.82
CA LEU A 25 -10.57 -20.01 -6.83
C LEU A 25 -11.45 -21.22 -7.20
N GLU A 26 -12.59 -20.99 -7.84
CA GLU A 26 -13.48 -22.03 -8.38
C GLU A 26 -13.03 -22.59 -9.75
N GLY A 27 -11.84 -22.22 -10.23
CA GLY A 27 -11.31 -22.65 -11.54
C GLY A 27 -12.02 -22.03 -12.74
N LYS A 28 -12.81 -20.97 -12.55
CA LYS A 28 -13.55 -20.28 -13.60
C LYS A 28 -12.76 -19.07 -14.12
N PRO A 29 -12.88 -18.72 -15.40
CA PRO A 29 -12.27 -17.50 -15.92
C PRO A 29 -12.93 -16.27 -15.29
N ALA A 30 -12.09 -15.32 -14.88
CA ALA A 30 -12.49 -14.00 -14.41
C ALA A 30 -11.27 -13.04 -14.45
N LEU A 31 -11.55 -11.79 -14.84
CA LEU A 31 -10.63 -10.67 -14.81
C LEU A 31 -11.43 -9.42 -14.42
N ASN A 32 -11.01 -8.77 -13.35
CA ASN A 32 -11.49 -7.46 -12.92
C ASN A 32 -10.40 -6.41 -13.20
N LEU A 33 -10.79 -5.31 -13.85
CA LEU A 33 -9.88 -4.23 -14.23
C LEU A 33 -10.30 -2.95 -13.53
N GLN A 34 -9.43 -2.43 -12.67
CA GLN A 34 -9.56 -1.09 -12.13
C GLN A 34 -8.81 -0.13 -13.03
N VAL A 35 -9.51 0.82 -13.62
CA VAL A 35 -8.95 1.77 -14.58
C VAL A 35 -8.96 3.16 -13.97
N GLY A 36 -7.81 3.84 -14.00
CA GLY A 36 -7.71 5.26 -13.63
C GLY A 36 -8.39 6.18 -14.65
N ALA A 37 -8.22 7.48 -14.51
CA ALA A 37 -8.76 8.46 -15.47
C ALA A 37 -8.37 8.12 -16.93
N LEU A 38 -9.34 7.72 -17.74
CA LEU A 38 -9.14 7.36 -19.14
C LEU A 38 -9.56 8.53 -20.05
N ARG A 39 -8.67 8.87 -20.98
CA ARG A 39 -8.91 9.86 -22.04
C ARG A 39 -8.93 9.19 -23.42
N GLY A 40 -9.40 9.90 -24.45
CA GLY A 40 -9.51 9.39 -25.83
C GLY A 40 -10.87 8.78 -26.17
N ILE A 41 -11.83 8.84 -25.24
CA ILE A 41 -13.17 8.25 -25.37
C ILE A 41 -14.30 9.27 -25.53
N ASP A 42 -14.01 10.55 -25.28
CA ASP A 42 -15.02 11.60 -25.22
C ASP A 42 -14.96 12.52 -26.45
N ALA A 43 -16.12 12.94 -26.94
CA ALA A 43 -16.23 13.94 -28.02
C ALA A 43 -15.55 15.29 -27.68
N TYR A 44 -15.33 15.57 -26.39
CA TYR A 44 -14.69 16.79 -25.88
C TYR A 44 -13.19 16.88 -26.21
N GLU A 45 -12.48 15.76 -26.39
CA GLU A 45 -11.06 15.80 -26.76
C GLU A 45 -10.82 16.21 -28.21
N PHE A 46 -11.78 15.95 -29.11
CA PHE A 46 -11.73 16.44 -30.49
C PHE A 46 -11.97 17.95 -30.60
N GLY A 47 -12.50 18.58 -29.54
CA GLY A 47 -12.82 20.01 -29.48
C GLY A 47 -11.79 20.89 -28.75
N GLY A 48 -10.69 20.33 -28.23
CA GLY A 48 -9.59 21.09 -27.62
C GLY A 48 -9.78 21.53 -26.16
N GLN A 49 -10.82 21.04 -25.46
CA GLN A 49 -10.94 21.19 -24.00
C GLN A 49 -10.62 19.85 -23.31
N THR A 50 -9.38 19.75 -22.82
CA THR A 50 -8.73 18.52 -22.34
C THR A 50 -8.55 18.52 -20.82
N THR A 51 -9.62 18.74 -20.06
CA THR A 51 -9.50 18.59 -18.60
C THR A 51 -10.64 17.76 -18.06
N LEU A 52 -10.47 16.44 -18.10
CA LEU A 52 -10.96 15.63 -16.99
C LEU A 52 -10.39 16.25 -15.70
N PRO A 53 -11.20 16.45 -14.65
CA PRO A 53 -10.69 16.90 -13.36
C PRO A 53 -9.84 15.77 -12.77
N VAL A 54 -8.56 15.77 -13.13
CA VAL A 54 -7.58 14.86 -12.58
C VAL A 54 -7.26 15.33 -11.17
N LYS A 55 -7.50 14.46 -10.17
CA LYS A 55 -7.19 14.77 -8.77
C LYS A 55 -5.67 14.77 -8.56
N ASP A 56 -5.21 15.40 -7.49
CA ASP A 56 -3.79 15.53 -7.16
C ASP A 56 -3.03 14.21 -7.30
N GLY A 57 -2.08 14.16 -8.23
CA GLY A 57 -1.20 13.01 -8.52
C GLY A 57 -1.78 11.94 -9.45
N GLU A 58 -3.07 11.98 -9.79
CA GLU A 58 -3.59 11.15 -10.90
C GLU A 58 -3.07 11.74 -12.22
N THR A 59 -2.84 10.91 -13.23
CA THR A 59 -2.58 11.37 -14.60
C THR A 59 -3.46 10.56 -15.54
N SER A 60 -3.83 11.15 -16.68
CA SER A 60 -4.72 10.46 -17.61
C SER A 60 -3.98 9.41 -18.43
N LEU A 61 -4.65 8.29 -18.67
CA LEU A 61 -4.22 7.22 -19.57
C LEU A 61 -5.00 7.34 -20.88
N HIS A 62 -4.35 7.22 -22.04
CA HIS A 62 -5.08 7.20 -23.31
C HIS A 62 -5.74 5.84 -23.56
N VAL A 63 -6.91 5.84 -24.21
CA VAL A 63 -7.65 4.63 -24.57
C VAL A 63 -6.82 3.63 -25.36
N GLU A 64 -5.93 4.11 -26.24
CA GLU A 64 -5.04 3.24 -27.03
C GLU A 64 -4.03 2.51 -26.13
N GLU A 65 -3.48 3.20 -25.14
CA GLU A 65 -2.54 2.62 -24.17
C GLU A 65 -3.25 1.57 -23.32
N PHE A 66 -4.46 1.88 -22.85
CA PHE A 66 -5.31 0.95 -22.13
C PHE A 66 -5.62 -0.31 -22.95
N LEU A 67 -6.07 -0.16 -24.20
CA LEU A 67 -6.42 -1.29 -25.07
C LEU A 67 -5.20 -2.16 -25.38
N MET A 68 -4.02 -1.55 -25.55
CA MET A 68 -2.78 -2.30 -25.74
C MET A 68 -2.44 -3.15 -24.52
N VAL A 69 -2.55 -2.60 -23.30
CA VAL A 69 -2.30 -3.34 -22.06
C VAL A 69 -3.36 -4.43 -21.85
N LEU A 70 -4.64 -4.12 -22.11
CA LEU A 70 -5.73 -5.08 -22.04
C LEU A 70 -5.49 -6.30 -22.93
N GLY A 71 -5.04 -6.09 -24.18
CA GLY A 71 -4.69 -7.17 -25.10
C GLY A 71 -3.59 -8.08 -24.55
N LYS A 72 -2.57 -7.51 -23.90
CA LYS A 72 -1.48 -8.27 -23.25
C LYS A 72 -2.00 -9.08 -22.06
N LEU A 73 -2.86 -8.49 -21.22
CA LEU A 73 -3.44 -9.15 -20.05
C LEU A 73 -4.33 -10.33 -20.44
N LEU A 74 -5.16 -10.18 -21.47
CA LEU A 74 -6.04 -11.25 -21.95
C LEU A 74 -5.27 -12.41 -22.58
N SER A 75 -4.09 -12.14 -23.14
CA SER A 75 -3.25 -13.15 -23.80
C SER A 75 -2.33 -13.89 -22.82
N SER A 76 -2.13 -13.36 -21.61
CA SER A 76 -1.24 -13.95 -20.61
C SER A 76 -1.97 -14.95 -19.71
N PRO A 77 -1.49 -16.20 -19.59
CA PRO A 77 -2.12 -17.22 -18.74
C PRO A 77 -1.99 -16.91 -17.25
N ASP A 78 -0.95 -16.16 -16.86
CA ASP A 78 -0.62 -15.86 -15.46
C ASP A 78 -1.23 -14.54 -14.97
N THR A 79 -2.13 -13.94 -15.75
CA THR A 79 -2.80 -12.70 -15.36
C THR A 79 -3.56 -12.90 -14.05
N PRO A 80 -3.33 -12.06 -13.03
CA PRO A 80 -4.05 -12.15 -11.77
C PRO A 80 -5.54 -11.80 -11.97
N PRO A 81 -6.45 -12.29 -11.10
CA PRO A 81 -7.89 -12.01 -11.18
C PRO A 81 -8.24 -10.51 -11.16
N CYS A 82 -7.42 -9.70 -10.50
CA CYS A 82 -7.63 -8.27 -10.33
C CYS A 82 -6.36 -7.53 -10.77
N VAL A 83 -6.51 -6.60 -11.70
CA VAL A 83 -5.41 -5.74 -12.18
C VAL A 83 -5.86 -4.28 -12.12
N CYS A 84 -4.98 -3.41 -11.64
CA CYS A 84 -5.16 -1.96 -11.71
C CYS A 84 -4.28 -1.40 -12.84
N ILE A 85 -4.89 -0.64 -13.74
CA ILE A 85 -4.22 0.08 -14.82
C ILE A 85 -4.49 1.56 -14.58
N THR A 86 -3.46 2.27 -14.11
CA THR A 86 -3.52 3.70 -13.87
C THR A 86 -2.20 4.32 -14.27
N ASN A 87 -2.26 5.58 -14.67
CA ASN A 87 -1.09 6.42 -14.81
C ASN A 87 -1.06 7.31 -13.56
N GLN A 88 -0.33 6.90 -12.53
CA GLN A 88 -0.29 7.61 -11.26
C GLN A 88 1.10 8.20 -11.03
N ASP A 89 1.16 9.50 -10.75
CA ASP A 89 2.35 10.13 -10.18
C ASP A 89 2.36 9.87 -8.68
N TRP A 90 3.05 8.79 -8.30
CA TRP A 90 3.18 8.39 -6.91
C TRP A 90 3.92 9.42 -6.05
N GLU A 91 4.88 10.17 -6.58
CA GLU A 91 5.56 11.24 -5.82
C GLU A 91 4.57 12.34 -5.43
N SER A 92 3.68 12.71 -6.34
CA SER A 92 2.61 13.66 -6.05
C SER A 92 1.59 13.09 -5.05
N VAL A 93 1.21 11.81 -5.17
CA VAL A 93 0.34 11.14 -4.17
C VAL A 93 0.96 11.15 -2.78
N LEU A 94 2.27 10.93 -2.67
CA LEU A 94 2.97 10.90 -1.38
C LEU A 94 2.91 12.23 -0.62
N LYS A 95 2.80 13.37 -1.32
CA LYS A 95 2.68 14.71 -0.70
C LYS A 95 1.37 14.90 0.06
N PHE A 96 0.31 14.22 -0.36
CA PHE A 96 -1.02 14.31 0.25
C PHE A 96 -1.39 13.08 1.08
N SER A 97 -0.49 12.09 1.16
CA SER A 97 -0.70 10.86 1.92
C SER A 97 0.11 10.88 3.21
N HIS A 98 -0.51 10.43 4.32
CA HIS A 98 0.20 10.27 5.58
C HIS A 98 1.38 9.30 5.45
N ASP A 99 2.47 9.58 6.17
CA ASP A 99 3.72 8.81 6.08
C ASP A 99 3.56 7.32 6.45
N HIS A 100 2.56 6.99 7.28
CA HIS A 100 2.39 5.66 7.86
C HIS A 100 1.16 4.89 7.37
N THR A 101 0.36 5.44 6.47
CA THR A 101 -0.86 4.78 5.98
C THR A 101 -0.67 4.00 4.68
N LEU A 102 0.40 4.30 3.94
CA LEU A 102 0.71 3.63 2.68
C LEU A 102 1.72 2.50 2.92
N LYS A 103 1.22 1.25 2.95
CA LYS A 103 2.04 0.03 3.14
C LYS A 103 3.25 -0.05 2.19
N PHE A 104 3.10 0.48 0.98
CA PHE A 104 4.12 0.46 -0.07
C PHE A 104 4.73 1.84 -0.34
N ARG A 105 4.76 2.74 0.66
CA ARG A 105 5.34 4.09 0.53
C ARG A 105 6.78 4.08 0.01
N HIS A 106 7.56 3.06 0.36
CA HIS A 106 8.94 2.89 -0.10
C HIS A 106 9.07 2.66 -1.62
N LEU A 107 8.00 2.18 -2.28
CA LEU A 107 7.98 1.97 -3.74
C LEU A 107 7.56 3.23 -4.52
N ALA A 108 7.03 4.23 -3.82
CA ALA A 108 6.45 5.41 -4.43
C ALA A 108 7.47 6.54 -4.69
N GLY A 109 8.74 6.37 -4.32
CA GLY A 109 9.82 7.31 -4.61
C GLY A 109 11.22 6.69 -4.40
N GLY A 110 12.26 7.30 -4.98
CA GLY A 110 13.65 6.84 -4.88
C GLY A 110 14.06 5.76 -5.89
N GLU A 111 15.15 5.03 -5.62
CA GLU A 111 15.73 4.04 -6.55
C GLU A 111 14.86 2.78 -6.78
N GLN A 112 13.81 2.59 -5.97
CA GLN A 112 12.91 1.43 -6.09
C GLN A 112 11.68 1.67 -6.98
N VAL A 113 11.51 2.87 -7.51
CA VAL A 113 10.45 3.17 -8.48
C VAL A 113 10.64 2.25 -9.70
N ALA A 114 9.61 1.47 -10.02
CA ALA A 114 9.56 0.47 -11.10
C ALA A 114 10.15 -0.94 -10.82
N ILE A 115 10.53 -1.26 -9.58
CA ILE A 115 10.90 -2.65 -9.22
C ILE A 115 9.63 -3.45 -8.89
N SER A 116 9.34 -4.50 -9.67
CA SER A 116 8.11 -5.31 -9.58
C SER A 116 8.17 -6.46 -8.57
N GLU A 117 9.36 -6.83 -8.10
CA GLU A 117 9.53 -7.85 -7.06
C GLU A 117 9.39 -7.24 -5.66
N CYS A 118 8.20 -7.38 -5.09
CA CYS A 118 7.89 -6.94 -3.75
C CYS A 118 8.52 -7.90 -2.71
N LYS A 119 9.77 -7.66 -2.35
CA LYS A 119 10.35 -8.16 -1.09
C LYS A 119 10.50 -6.95 -0.18
N LEU A 120 9.71 -6.90 0.90
CA LEU A 120 9.98 -5.97 2.00
C LEU A 120 11.42 -6.21 2.44
N SER A 121 12.30 -5.26 2.16
CA SER A 121 13.68 -5.38 2.59
C SER A 121 13.72 -5.32 4.12
N LEU A 122 14.76 -5.92 4.71
CA LEU A 122 14.98 -5.82 6.15
C LEU A 122 15.10 -4.35 6.60
N GLU A 123 15.63 -3.49 5.73
CA GLU A 123 15.74 -2.04 5.96
C GLU A 123 14.36 -1.35 5.98
N ASP A 124 13.45 -1.74 5.09
CA ASP A 124 12.08 -1.20 5.06
C ASP A 124 11.29 -1.61 6.30
N LEU A 125 11.44 -2.86 6.74
CA LEU A 125 10.85 -3.36 7.99
C LEU A 125 11.42 -2.61 9.20
N GLN A 126 12.74 -2.43 9.25
CA GLN A 126 13.39 -1.64 10.30
C GLN A 126 12.83 -0.22 10.36
N LYS A 127 12.71 0.44 9.20
CA LYS A 127 12.18 1.80 9.11
C LYS A 127 10.73 1.87 9.60
N GLN A 128 9.88 0.90 9.24
CA GLN A 128 8.49 0.86 9.71
C GLN A 128 8.39 0.71 11.23
N VAL A 129 9.16 -0.21 11.82
CA VAL A 129 9.12 -0.41 13.28
C VAL A 129 9.70 0.79 14.02
N LYS A 130 10.81 1.38 13.54
CA LYS A 130 11.38 2.61 14.12
C LYS A 130 10.39 3.77 14.03
N ASN A 131 9.70 3.94 12.91
CA ASN A 131 8.68 4.96 12.76
C ASN A 131 7.53 4.77 13.74
N LYS A 132 6.97 3.56 13.85
CA LYS A 132 5.88 3.28 14.80
C LYS A 132 6.29 3.56 16.24
N LEU A 133 7.51 3.16 16.62
CA LEU A 133 8.02 3.40 17.96
C LEU A 133 8.31 4.89 18.20
N GLY A 134 8.79 5.61 17.18
CA GLY A 134 8.98 7.06 17.20
C GLY A 134 7.68 7.82 17.39
N ASP A 135 6.62 7.43 16.68
CA ASP A 135 5.27 8.01 16.81
C ASP A 135 4.70 7.81 18.21
N LEU A 136 4.86 6.60 18.77
CA LEU A 136 4.39 6.28 20.12
C LEU A 136 5.10 7.15 21.16
N LEU A 137 6.42 7.28 21.05
CA LEU A 137 7.27 7.98 22.02
C LEU A 137 7.37 9.49 21.76
N CYS A 138 6.82 9.99 20.65
CA CYS A 138 7.01 11.36 20.17
C CYS A 138 8.49 11.74 20.01
N VAL A 139 9.32 10.81 19.50
CA VAL A 139 10.76 11.03 19.24
C VAL A 139 11.07 10.82 17.76
N ASN A 140 12.19 11.40 17.30
CA ASN A 140 12.66 11.16 15.95
C ASN A 140 13.00 9.66 15.77
N PRO A 141 12.41 8.96 14.78
CA PRO A 141 12.67 7.54 14.53
C PRO A 141 14.16 7.20 14.41
N ASP A 142 14.99 8.10 13.87
CA ASP A 142 16.41 7.85 13.63
C ASP A 142 17.20 7.62 14.93
N THR A 143 16.75 8.17 16.07
CA THR A 143 17.41 8.03 17.38
C THR A 143 17.17 6.69 18.07
N ILE A 144 16.28 5.86 17.51
CA ILE A 144 15.95 4.55 18.06
C ILE A 144 17.03 3.53 17.67
N ASP A 145 17.76 3.05 18.67
CA ASP A 145 18.63 1.87 18.59
C ASP A 145 17.81 0.58 18.64
N LEU A 146 18.06 -0.30 17.66
CA LEU A 146 17.40 -1.59 17.51
C LEU A 146 17.75 -2.59 18.61
N ARG A 147 18.89 -2.41 19.29
CA ARG A 147 19.40 -3.31 20.33
C ARG A 147 18.94 -2.93 21.74
N GLN A 148 18.36 -1.75 21.89
CA GLN A 148 17.88 -1.28 23.18
C GLN A 148 16.46 -1.82 23.46
N PRO A 149 16.19 -2.35 24.66
CA PRO A 149 14.85 -2.74 25.07
C PRO A 149 13.84 -1.60 24.92
N MET A 150 12.65 -1.90 24.41
CA MET A 150 11.59 -0.90 24.20
C MET A 150 11.20 -0.19 25.51
N ILE A 151 11.17 -0.92 26.62
CA ILE A 151 10.86 -0.36 27.95
C ILE A 151 11.87 0.70 28.39
N ASN A 152 13.13 0.62 27.96
CA ASN A 152 14.15 1.61 28.30
C ASN A 152 13.95 2.95 27.59
N TYR A 153 13.13 2.99 26.54
CA TYR A 153 12.69 4.24 25.92
C TYR A 153 11.47 4.86 26.60
N GLY A 154 10.89 4.20 27.60
CA GLY A 154 9.67 4.67 28.27
C GLY A 154 8.38 4.11 27.69
N VAL A 155 8.44 3.02 26.92
CA VAL A 155 7.24 2.29 26.49
C VAL A 155 6.50 1.78 27.73
N ASP A 156 5.28 2.27 27.94
CA ASP A 156 4.41 1.87 29.03
C ASP A 156 3.44 0.74 28.63
N SER A 157 2.58 0.33 29.56
CA SER A 157 1.60 -0.73 29.35
C SER A 157 0.63 -0.45 28.21
N LEU A 158 0.19 0.80 28.00
CA LEU A 158 -0.75 1.16 26.96
C LEU A 158 -0.06 1.18 25.59
N MET A 159 1.13 1.76 25.53
CA MET A 159 1.98 1.79 24.34
C MET A 159 2.36 0.37 23.89
N ALA A 160 2.62 -0.53 24.84
CA ALA A 160 2.86 -1.94 24.55
C ALA A 160 1.65 -2.63 23.91
N VAL A 161 0.42 -2.35 24.34
CA VAL A 161 -0.80 -2.91 23.71
C VAL A 161 -0.96 -2.41 22.28
N GLU A 162 -0.74 -1.12 22.06
CA GLU A 162 -0.80 -0.52 20.73
C GLU A 162 0.27 -1.10 19.79
N MET A 163 1.49 -1.31 20.30
CA MET A 163 2.60 -1.92 19.55
C MET A 163 2.32 -3.39 19.19
N VAL A 164 1.77 -4.18 20.12
CA VAL A 164 1.35 -5.57 19.85
C VAL A 164 0.26 -5.62 18.77
N THR A 165 -0.76 -4.77 18.92
CA THR A 165 -1.90 -4.71 17.99
C THR A 165 -1.42 -4.33 16.58
N TRP A 166 -0.55 -3.34 16.49
CA TRP A 166 0.06 -2.93 15.24
C TRP A 166 0.95 -4.02 14.63
N ALA A 167 1.85 -4.64 15.40
CA ALA A 167 2.74 -5.69 14.90
C ALA A 167 1.98 -6.92 14.40
N SER A 168 0.91 -7.31 15.10
CA SER A 168 0.03 -8.40 14.65
C SER A 168 -0.69 -8.06 13.35
N ARG A 169 -1.10 -6.81 13.16
CA ARG A 169 -1.87 -6.38 11.97
C ARG A 169 -0.98 -6.15 10.76
N GLU A 170 0.14 -5.45 10.93
CA GLU A 170 0.99 -5.01 9.82
C GLU A 170 2.07 -6.04 9.46
N LEU A 171 2.64 -6.72 10.47
CA LEU A 171 3.77 -7.64 10.31
C LEU A 171 3.37 -9.11 10.46
N SER A 172 2.11 -9.40 10.81
CA SER A 172 1.64 -10.77 11.14
C SER A 172 2.45 -11.44 12.26
N VAL A 173 3.07 -10.64 13.14
CA VAL A 173 3.89 -11.12 14.25
C VAL A 173 3.03 -11.32 15.50
N VAL A 174 3.16 -12.49 16.13
CA VAL A 174 2.52 -12.79 17.42
C VAL A 174 3.50 -12.53 18.56
N ILE A 175 3.25 -11.44 19.30
CA ILE A 175 3.97 -11.09 20.54
C ILE A 175 2.98 -10.68 21.62
N SER A 176 3.34 -10.90 22.89
CA SER A 176 2.53 -10.49 24.03
C SER A 176 2.96 -9.12 24.57
N GLN A 177 2.05 -8.45 25.28
CA GLN A 177 2.37 -7.22 26.02
C GLN A 177 3.49 -7.44 27.04
N LEU A 178 3.51 -8.63 27.67
CA LEU A 178 4.53 -9.01 28.64
C LEU A 178 5.90 -9.17 27.99
N ASP A 179 5.98 -9.58 26.72
CA ASP A 179 7.26 -9.65 26.00
C ASP A 179 7.84 -8.23 25.82
N ILE A 180 6.99 -7.25 25.48
CA ILE A 180 7.42 -5.85 25.32
C ILE A 180 7.91 -5.27 26.65
N LEU A 181 7.09 -5.40 27.69
CA LEU A 181 7.45 -4.92 29.03
C LEU A 181 8.59 -5.72 29.67
N GLY A 182 8.78 -6.98 29.24
CA GLY A 182 9.87 -7.86 29.64
C GLY A 182 11.22 -7.51 29.00
N GLY A 183 11.27 -6.48 28.16
CA GLY A 183 12.52 -5.94 27.61
C GLY A 183 12.87 -6.45 26.22
N ILE A 184 11.88 -6.85 25.42
CA ILE A 184 12.13 -7.13 23.98
C ILE A 184 12.75 -5.90 23.30
N THR A 185 13.65 -6.16 22.37
CA THR A 185 14.27 -5.12 21.54
C THR A 185 13.56 -5.03 20.20
N THR A 186 13.71 -3.90 19.50
CA THR A 186 13.20 -3.72 18.14
C THR A 186 13.80 -4.76 17.18
N GLY A 187 15.06 -5.15 17.38
CA GLY A 187 15.71 -6.20 16.61
C GLY A 187 15.01 -7.57 16.73
N VAL A 188 14.66 -7.99 17.95
CA VAL A 188 13.95 -9.27 18.17
C VAL A 188 12.55 -9.24 17.57
N LEU A 189 11.87 -8.10 17.55
CA LEU A 189 10.59 -7.96 16.85
C LEU A 189 10.74 -8.19 15.34
N LEU A 190 11.80 -7.63 14.74
CA LEU A 190 12.09 -7.76 13.32
C LEU A 190 12.46 -9.19 12.93
N GLU A 191 13.23 -9.89 13.77
CA GLU A 191 13.55 -11.31 13.56
C GLU A 191 12.30 -12.19 13.52
N LYS A 192 11.25 -11.85 14.27
CA LYS A 192 9.97 -12.57 14.24
C LYS A 192 9.11 -12.25 13.02
N ALA A 193 9.41 -11.18 12.28
CA ALA A 193 8.67 -10.73 11.10
C ALA A 193 9.19 -11.33 9.78
N ILE A 194 10.35 -11.99 9.81
CA ILE A 194 11.01 -12.67 8.67
C ILE A 194 10.66 -14.16 8.70
#